data_AF-A0AAW9B6X5-F1
#
_entry.id   AF-A0AAW9B6X5-F1
#
_cell.length_a   1.000
_cell.length_b   1.000
_cell.length_c   1.000
_cell.angle_alpha   90.00
_cell.angle_beta   90.00
_cell.angle_gamma   90.00
#
_symmetry.space_group_name_H-M   'P 1'
#
loop_
_entity.id
_entity.type
_entity.pdbx_description
1 polymer ?
#
loop_
_entity_poly.entity_id
_entity_poly.type
_entity_poly.pdbx_seq_one_letter_code
_entity_poly.pdbx_strand_id
1 'polypeptide(L)'
;QSRSPEKPHQLVVSGEQGMIAPGSIAVNVEQNAPDGFITYSQGQVSQDGMKTTLNLDNDPELGKYSWRGEIFATDFATQRALVFPIQEQTFSVVDEVDLEAARIAKEAELAEQRRIEMEKRIIAEREAERKRSMIIIAVGNVVMLLIAIVAWIVWRKLKAKRQAMPEMQLEVPKK
;
A
#
# COMPACT_ATOMS: atom_id res chain seq x y z
N GLN A 1 -26.13 14.60 -5.88
CA GLN A 1 -25.65 13.24 -5.55
C GLN A 1 -25.39 13.18 -4.05
N SER A 2 -26.02 12.23 -3.36
CA SER A 2 -25.71 11.97 -1.95
C SER A 2 -24.36 11.25 -1.86
N ARG A 3 -23.53 11.62 -0.88
CA ARG A 3 -22.28 10.91 -0.55
C ARG A 3 -22.49 9.75 0.43
N SER A 4 -23.73 9.57 0.91
CA SER A 4 -24.07 8.51 1.86
C SER A 4 -24.91 7.45 1.15
N PRO A 5 -24.54 6.15 1.27
CA PRO A 5 -25.26 5.04 0.64
C PRO A 5 -26.72 4.94 1.10
N GLU A 6 -27.02 5.34 2.34
CA GLU A 6 -28.37 5.26 2.91
C GLU A 6 -29.34 6.36 2.45
N LYS A 7 -28.87 7.36 1.70
CA LYS A 7 -29.72 8.48 1.27
C LYS A 7 -29.99 8.39 -0.24
N PRO A 8 -31.27 8.37 -0.66
CA PRO A 8 -31.61 8.36 -2.07
C PRO A 8 -31.10 9.63 -2.74
N HIS A 9 -30.79 9.53 -4.03
CA HIS A 9 -30.50 10.70 -4.83
C HIS A 9 -31.79 11.49 -5.05
N GLN A 10 -31.70 12.82 -5.05
CA GLN A 10 -32.88 13.67 -5.22
C GLN A 10 -32.70 14.53 -6.47
N LEU A 11 -33.69 14.47 -7.34
CA LEU A 11 -33.87 15.42 -8.43
C LEU A 11 -34.95 16.41 -8.02
N VAL A 12 -34.57 17.68 -7.91
CA VAL A 12 -35.48 18.77 -7.54
C VAL A 12 -35.76 19.60 -8.77
N VAL A 13 -37.03 19.68 -9.17
CA VAL A 13 -37.48 20.48 -10.30
C VAL A 13 -38.38 21.59 -9.77
N SER A 14 -38.09 22.83 -10.15
CA SER A 14 -38.88 23.99 -9.76
C SER A 14 -39.17 24.84 -11.00
N GLY A 15 -40.44 25.19 -11.19
CA GLY A 15 -40.85 26.17 -12.18
C GLY A 15 -40.71 27.59 -11.64
N GLU A 16 -40.37 28.53 -12.50
CA GLU A 16 -40.34 29.95 -12.17
C GLU A 16 -41.76 30.53 -12.14
N GLN A 17 -42.05 31.33 -11.11
CA GLN A 17 -43.37 31.93 -10.90
C GLN A 17 -43.70 32.90 -12.03
N GLY A 18 -44.88 32.72 -12.64
CA GLY A 18 -45.33 33.54 -13.76
C GLY A 18 -44.85 33.08 -15.15
N MET A 19 -43.92 32.11 -15.21
CA MET A 19 -43.52 31.47 -16.47
C MET A 19 -44.18 30.10 -16.66
N ILE A 20 -44.28 29.31 -15.60
CA ILE A 20 -44.87 27.97 -15.63
C ILE A 20 -46.22 27.98 -14.93
N ALA A 21 -47.20 27.28 -15.50
CA ALA A 21 -48.51 27.09 -14.88
C ALA A 21 -48.40 26.22 -13.61
N PRO A 22 -48.99 26.65 -12.49
CA PRO A 22 -49.07 25.82 -11.29
C PRO A 22 -49.70 24.45 -11.60
N GLY A 23 -49.21 23.38 -10.97
CA GLY A 23 -49.77 22.04 -11.19
C GLY A 23 -49.31 21.33 -12.47
N SER A 24 -48.57 22.02 -13.35
CA SER A 24 -48.27 21.48 -14.69
C SER A 24 -46.95 20.72 -14.80
N ILE A 25 -46.14 20.69 -13.75
CA ILE A 25 -44.81 20.07 -13.80
C ILE A 25 -44.92 18.55 -13.61
N ALA A 26 -44.43 17.79 -14.58
CA ALA A 26 -44.22 16.34 -14.48
C ALA A 26 -42.79 16.00 -14.88
N VAL A 27 -42.24 14.96 -14.26
CA VAL A 27 -40.84 14.54 -14.42
C VAL A 27 -40.82 13.04 -14.58
N ASN A 28 -40.10 12.57 -15.59
CA ASN A 28 -39.78 11.16 -15.79
C ASN A 28 -38.26 10.99 -15.83
N VAL A 29 -37.74 10.00 -15.11
CA VAL A 29 -36.32 9.66 -15.09
C VAL A 29 -36.18 8.18 -15.37
N GLU A 30 -35.21 7.85 -16.22
CA GLU A 30 -34.77 6.51 -16.51
C GLU A 30 -33.33 6.38 -16.03
N GLN A 31 -33.07 5.39 -15.18
CA GLN A 31 -31.77 5.10 -14.60
C GLN A 31 -31.34 3.68 -15.01
N ASN A 32 -30.15 3.58 -15.61
CA ASN A 32 -29.50 2.31 -15.91
C ASN A 32 -28.45 2.00 -14.84
N ALA A 33 -28.57 0.82 -14.26
CA ALA A 33 -27.61 0.25 -13.34
C ALA A 33 -26.45 -0.46 -14.08
N PRO A 34 -25.32 -0.72 -13.40
CA PRO A 34 -24.16 -1.38 -13.98
C PRO A 34 -24.45 -2.79 -14.50
N ASP A 35 -25.38 -3.51 -13.87
CA ASP A 35 -25.87 -4.83 -14.31
C ASP A 35 -26.77 -4.77 -15.56
N GLY A 36 -27.14 -3.56 -16.00
CA GLY A 36 -28.05 -3.32 -17.12
C GLY A 36 -29.53 -3.26 -16.72
N PHE A 37 -29.86 -3.31 -15.43
CA PHE A 37 -31.22 -3.11 -14.95
C PHE A 37 -31.64 -1.65 -15.14
N ILE A 38 -32.88 -1.44 -15.59
CA ILE A 38 -33.42 -0.11 -15.88
C ILE A 38 -34.56 0.19 -14.91
N THR A 39 -34.40 1.27 -14.15
CA THR A 39 -35.39 1.77 -13.21
C THR A 39 -36.02 3.05 -13.73
N TYR A 40 -37.35 3.17 -13.59
CA TYR A 40 -38.10 4.36 -13.96
C TYR A 40 -38.63 5.04 -12.71
N SER A 41 -38.42 6.35 -12.61
CA SER A 41 -38.90 7.17 -11.52
C SER A 41 -39.70 8.33 -12.07
N GLN A 42 -40.93 8.50 -11.59
CA GLN A 42 -41.85 9.55 -12.05
C GLN A 42 -42.32 10.40 -10.88
N GLY A 43 -42.44 11.71 -11.12
CA GLY A 43 -42.91 12.66 -10.14
C GLY A 43 -43.76 13.72 -10.80
N GLN A 44 -44.85 14.10 -10.15
CA GLN A 44 -45.68 15.23 -10.56
C GLN A 44 -45.79 16.21 -9.40
N VAL A 45 -45.97 17.48 -9.72
CA VAL A 45 -46.27 18.51 -8.73
C VAL A 45 -47.76 18.47 -8.33
N SER A 46 -48.07 18.92 -7.11
CA SER A 46 -49.46 19.11 -6.67
C SER A 46 -50.16 20.20 -7.49
N GLN A 47 -51.50 20.24 -7.49
CA GLN A 47 -52.31 21.14 -8.33
C GLN A 47 -51.90 22.62 -8.30
N ASP A 48 -51.50 23.15 -7.14
CA ASP A 48 -51.03 24.54 -7.00
C ASP A 48 -49.51 24.64 -6.78
N GLY A 49 -48.81 23.51 -6.84
CA GLY A 49 -47.39 23.47 -6.58
C GLY A 49 -46.57 23.93 -7.78
N MET A 50 -45.39 24.44 -7.46
CA MET A 50 -44.37 24.88 -8.43
C MET A 50 -43.08 24.06 -8.34
N LYS A 51 -43.02 23.08 -7.43
CA LYS A 51 -41.82 22.31 -7.13
C LYS A 51 -42.16 20.85 -6.88
N THR A 52 -41.42 19.95 -7.51
CA THR A 52 -41.48 18.51 -7.24
C THR A 52 -40.08 17.99 -6.92
N THR A 53 -40.03 16.99 -6.04
CA THR A 53 -38.80 16.29 -5.66
C THR A 53 -38.99 14.83 -5.98
N LEU A 54 -38.17 14.30 -6.87
CA LEU A 54 -38.12 12.90 -7.23
C LEU A 54 -36.96 12.24 -6.49
N ASN A 55 -37.25 11.15 -5.78
CA ASN A 55 -36.22 10.29 -5.22
C ASN A 55 -35.82 9.28 -6.30
N LEU A 56 -34.53 9.20 -6.58
CA LEU A 56 -33.93 8.16 -7.38
C LEU A 56 -33.34 7.12 -6.44
N ASP A 57 -33.54 5.86 -6.78
CA ASP A 57 -33.05 4.73 -6.01
C ASP A 57 -31.51 4.76 -5.97
N ASN A 58 -30.98 4.55 -4.77
CA ASN A 58 -29.56 4.43 -4.52
C ASN A 58 -29.26 2.95 -4.32
N ASP A 59 -28.97 2.26 -5.41
CA ASP A 59 -28.59 0.85 -5.39
C ASP A 59 -27.12 0.74 -4.93
N PRO A 60 -26.79 -0.13 -3.96
CA PRO A 60 -25.43 -0.34 -3.49
C PRO A 60 -24.53 -1.06 -4.50
N GLU A 61 -25.03 -1.52 -5.65
CA GLU A 61 -24.22 -2.19 -6.65
C GLU A 61 -23.07 -1.29 -7.14
N LEU A 62 -21.86 -1.84 -7.11
CA LEU A 62 -20.64 -1.14 -7.50
C LEU A 62 -20.58 -1.01 -9.02
N GLY A 63 -20.24 0.17 -9.50
CA GLY A 63 -20.03 0.39 -10.92
C GLY A 63 -20.48 1.76 -11.40
N LYS A 64 -20.62 1.88 -12.71
CA LYS A 64 -21.03 3.11 -13.39
C LYS A 64 -22.53 3.06 -13.67
N TYR A 65 -23.25 3.99 -13.09
CA TYR A 65 -24.65 4.25 -13.38
C TYR A 65 -24.76 5.37 -14.42
N SER A 66 -25.84 5.32 -15.19
CA SER A 66 -26.25 6.40 -16.09
C SER A 66 -27.73 6.69 -15.91
N TRP A 67 -28.15 7.95 -16.00
CA TRP A 67 -29.57 8.29 -15.98
C TRP A 67 -29.86 9.42 -16.95
N ARG A 68 -31.07 9.43 -17.49
CA ARG A 68 -31.63 10.50 -18.34
C ARG A 68 -33.02 10.83 -17.87
N GLY A 69 -33.56 11.96 -18.30
CA GLY A 69 -34.92 12.33 -17.91
C GLY A 69 -35.57 13.31 -18.83
N GLU A 70 -36.87 13.47 -18.64
CA GLU A 70 -37.71 14.43 -19.35
C GLU A 70 -38.56 15.17 -18.34
N ILE A 71 -38.56 16.51 -18.45
CA ILE A 71 -39.42 17.38 -17.66
C ILE A 71 -40.47 17.97 -18.59
N PHE A 72 -41.73 17.82 -18.21
CA PHE A 72 -42.88 18.39 -18.86
C PHE A 72 -43.41 19.54 -18.00
N ALA A 73 -43.79 20.63 -18.64
CA ALA A 73 -44.43 21.76 -17.99
C ALA A 73 -45.34 22.50 -18.97
N THR A 74 -46.24 23.34 -18.46
CA THR A 74 -47.09 24.20 -19.31
C THR A 74 -46.70 25.66 -19.09
N ASP A 75 -46.52 26.41 -20.18
CA ASP A 75 -46.27 27.85 -20.14
C ASP A 75 -47.51 28.60 -19.59
N PHE A 76 -47.31 29.49 -18.62
CA PHE A 76 -48.40 30.19 -17.94
C PHE A 76 -49.18 31.12 -18.88
N ALA A 77 -48.48 31.87 -19.72
CA ALA A 77 -49.06 32.91 -20.56
C ALA A 77 -49.77 32.34 -21.80
N THR A 78 -49.17 31.34 -22.43
CA THR A 78 -49.62 30.80 -23.73
C THR A 78 -50.30 29.45 -23.63
N GLN A 79 -50.26 28.80 -22.47
CA GLN A 79 -50.75 27.42 -22.26
C GLN A 79 -50.07 26.39 -23.19
N ARG A 80 -48.88 26.73 -23.71
CA ARG A 80 -48.10 25.84 -24.56
C ARG A 80 -47.41 24.77 -23.73
N ALA A 81 -47.44 23.53 -24.18
CA ALA A 81 -46.64 22.45 -23.60
C ALA A 81 -45.14 22.68 -23.84
N LEU A 82 -44.36 22.51 -22.79
CA LEU A 82 -42.90 22.63 -22.77
C LEU A 82 -42.30 21.28 -22.39
N VAL A 83 -41.25 20.89 -23.10
CA VAL A 83 -40.49 19.66 -22.82
C VAL A 83 -39.03 20.04 -22.68
N PHE A 84 -38.43 19.66 -21.56
CA PHE A 84 -37.03 19.87 -21.25
C PHE A 84 -36.33 18.52 -21.08
N PRO A 85 -35.59 18.06 -22.09
CA PRO A 85 -34.84 16.82 -21.98
C PRO A 85 -33.59 17.03 -21.11
N ILE A 86 -33.37 16.12 -20.18
CA ILE A 86 -32.14 16.00 -19.40
C ILE A 86 -31.25 14.99 -20.12
N GLN A 87 -30.13 15.49 -20.64
CA GLN A 87 -29.12 14.65 -21.28
C GLN A 87 -28.55 13.64 -20.29
N GLU A 88 -28.11 12.50 -20.81
CA GLU A 88 -27.54 11.42 -20.01
C GLU A 88 -26.46 11.93 -19.06
N GLN A 89 -26.65 11.66 -17.77
CA GLN A 89 -25.70 11.93 -16.69
C GLN A 89 -25.18 10.61 -16.15
N THR A 90 -23.95 10.59 -15.66
CA THR A 90 -23.34 9.38 -15.12
C THR A 90 -22.79 9.60 -13.73
N PHE A 91 -22.90 8.60 -12.86
CA PHE A 91 -22.24 8.59 -11.56
C PHE A 91 -21.63 7.21 -11.30
N SER A 92 -20.68 7.14 -10.37
CA SER A 92 -20.01 5.88 -10.03
C SER A 92 -20.18 5.61 -8.55
N VAL A 93 -20.58 4.38 -8.25
CA VAL A 93 -20.61 3.83 -6.89
C VAL A 93 -19.35 3.00 -6.75
N VAL A 94 -18.50 3.38 -5.81
CA VAL A 94 -17.23 2.71 -5.52
C VAL A 94 -17.27 2.23 -4.09
N ASP A 95 -16.61 1.10 -3.82
CA ASP A 95 -16.47 0.60 -2.47
C ASP A 95 -15.67 1.62 -1.65
N GLU A 96 -16.14 1.92 -0.44
CA GLU A 96 -15.34 2.69 0.50
C GLU A 96 -14.19 1.78 0.93
N VAL A 97 -13.05 1.90 0.25
CA VAL A 97 -11.82 1.23 0.68
C VAL A 97 -11.60 1.66 2.13
N ASP A 98 -11.75 0.72 3.05
CA ASP A 98 -11.54 0.95 4.47
C ASP A 98 -10.06 1.30 4.69
N LEU A 99 -9.77 2.59 4.62
CA LEU A 99 -8.46 3.18 4.78
C LEU A 99 -7.85 2.80 6.13
N GLU A 100 -8.67 2.51 7.14
CA GLU A 100 -8.20 2.07 8.45
C GLU A 100 -7.74 0.62 8.40
N ALA A 101 -8.52 -0.29 7.82
CA ALA A 101 -8.11 -1.69 7.64
C ALA A 101 -6.83 -1.80 6.78
N ALA A 102 -6.74 -1.04 5.70
CA ALA A 102 -5.55 -1.00 4.85
C ALA A 102 -4.33 -0.42 5.58
N ARG A 103 -4.52 0.59 6.44
CA ARG A 103 -3.43 1.15 7.27
C ARG A 103 -2.94 0.13 8.30
N ILE A 104 -3.86 -0.56 8.98
CA ILE A 104 -3.52 -1.58 9.98
C ILE A 104 -2.74 -2.74 9.34
N ALA A 105 -3.19 -3.23 8.18
CA ALA A 105 -2.49 -4.29 7.45
C ALA A 105 -1.07 -3.88 7.04
N LYS A 106 -0.90 -2.65 6.53
CA LYS A 106 0.41 -2.11 6.14
C LYS A 106 1.35 -1.90 7.33
N GLU A 107 0.82 -1.44 8.47
CA GLU A 107 1.61 -1.28 9.70
C GLU A 107 2.07 -2.64 10.25
N ALA A 108 1.22 -3.66 10.19
CA ALA A 108 1.57 -5.02 10.60
C ALA A 108 2.69 -5.61 9.72
N GLU A 109 2.59 -5.45 8.39
CA GLU A 109 3.61 -5.95 7.46
C GLU A 109 4.97 -5.25 7.69
N LEU A 110 4.96 -3.92 7.89
CA LEU A 110 6.18 -3.17 8.21
C LEU A 110 6.79 -3.59 9.55
N ALA A 111 5.95 -3.91 10.55
CA ALA A 111 6.43 -4.39 11.84
C ALA A 111 7.09 -5.77 11.71
N GLU A 112 6.51 -6.69 10.94
CA GLU A 112 7.11 -8.01 10.68
C GLU A 112 8.44 -7.90 9.93
N GLN A 113 8.50 -7.08 8.87
CA GLN A 113 9.76 -6.86 8.13
C GLN A 113 10.86 -6.35 9.05
N ARG A 114 10.56 -5.39 9.94
CA ARG A 114 11.53 -4.90 10.93
C ARG A 114 12.00 -5.99 11.88
N ARG A 115 11.11 -6.88 12.34
CA ARG A 115 11.50 -8.01 13.21
C ARG A 115 12.45 -8.95 12.48
N ILE A 116 12.11 -9.33 11.25
CA ILE A 116 12.96 -10.20 10.41
C ILE A 116 14.33 -9.56 10.17
N GLU A 117 14.38 -8.26 9.87
CA GLU A 117 15.64 -7.55 9.68
C GLU A 117 16.47 -7.49 10.97
N MET A 118 15.85 -7.21 12.11
CA MET A 118 16.54 -7.21 13.40
C MET A 118 17.09 -8.59 13.75
N GLU A 119 16.31 -9.66 13.56
CA GLU A 119 16.76 -11.03 13.77
C GLU A 119 17.94 -11.39 12.85
N LYS A 120 17.87 -11.01 11.57
CA LYS A 120 18.98 -11.19 10.63
C LYS A 120 20.25 -10.44 11.05
N ARG A 121 20.12 -9.21 11.55
CA ARG A 121 21.26 -8.43 12.06
C ARG A 121 21.91 -9.12 13.26
N ILE A 122 21.10 -9.56 14.22
CA ILE A 122 21.60 -10.27 15.42
C ILE A 122 22.32 -11.56 15.03
N ILE A 123 21.80 -12.32 14.07
CA ILE A 123 22.45 -13.55 13.58
C ILE A 123 23.76 -13.21 12.87
N ALA A 124 23.77 -12.20 12.00
CA ALA A 124 24.96 -11.77 11.28
C ALA A 124 26.08 -11.27 12.22
N GLU A 125 25.73 -10.54 13.27
CA GLU A 125 26.68 -10.11 14.31
C GLU A 125 27.29 -11.30 15.04
N ARG A 126 26.47 -12.26 15.48
CA ARG A 126 26.94 -13.50 16.13
C ARG A 126 27.83 -14.33 15.21
N GLU A 127 27.51 -14.42 13.93
CA GLU A 127 28.35 -15.10 12.94
C GLU A 127 29.68 -14.38 12.71
N ALA A 128 29.67 -13.04 12.67
CA ALA A 128 30.89 -12.25 12.53
C ALA A 128 31.82 -12.41 13.74
N GLU A 129 31.27 -12.43 14.96
CA GLU A 129 32.04 -12.72 16.18
C GLU A 129 32.65 -14.13 16.16
N ARG A 130 31.85 -15.14 15.79
CA ARG A 130 32.33 -16.52 15.64
C ARG A 130 33.46 -16.63 14.60
N LYS A 131 33.31 -15.97 13.45
CA LYS A 131 34.33 -15.91 12.39
C LYS A 131 35.61 -15.23 12.88
N ARG A 132 35.53 -14.10 13.59
CA ARG A 132 36.69 -13.40 14.16
C ARG A 132 37.44 -14.29 15.16
N SER A 133 36.72 -14.93 16.07
CA SER A 133 37.32 -15.86 17.04
C SER A 133 38.04 -17.03 16.35
N MET A 134 37.39 -17.64 15.35
CA MET A 134 37.98 -18.71 14.56
C MET A 134 39.27 -18.27 13.84
N ILE A 135 39.29 -17.08 13.24
CA ILE A 135 40.48 -16.52 12.58
C ILE A 135 41.61 -16.31 13.59
N ILE A 136 41.32 -15.75 14.77
CA ILE A 136 42.34 -15.50 15.81
C ILE A 136 42.98 -16.81 16.26
N ILE A 137 42.17 -17.85 16.51
CA ILE A 137 42.66 -19.18 16.92
C ILE A 137 43.53 -19.78 15.80
N ALA A 138 43.08 -19.70 14.54
CA ALA A 138 43.83 -20.22 13.40
C ALA A 138 45.19 -19.53 13.24
N VAL A 139 45.24 -18.19 13.31
CA VAL A 139 46.47 -17.41 13.18
C VAL A 139 47.42 -17.70 14.36
N GLY A 140 46.91 -17.76 15.59
CA GLY A 140 47.70 -18.08 16.77
C GLY A 140 48.45 -19.41 16.65
N ASN A 141 47.76 -20.46 16.17
CA ASN A 141 48.36 -21.77 15.95
C ASN A 141 49.47 -21.74 14.89
N VAL A 142 49.27 -21.04 13.78
CA VAL A 142 50.28 -20.91 12.72
C VAL A 142 51.54 -20.22 13.24
N VAL A 143 51.38 -19.14 14.01
CA VAL A 143 52.51 -18.41 14.62
C VAL A 143 53.29 -19.30 15.60
N MET A 144 52.59 -20.05 16.46
CA MET A 144 53.25 -20.99 17.38
C MET A 144 54.06 -22.06 16.65
N LEU A 145 53.55 -22.58 15.53
CA LEU A 145 54.24 -23.57 14.70
C LEU A 145 55.52 -22.98 14.10
N LEU A 146 55.47 -21.73 13.61
CA LEU A 146 56.66 -21.03 13.11
C LEU A 146 57.71 -20.80 14.21
N ILE A 147 57.29 -20.38 15.41
CA ILE A 147 58.20 -20.18 16.54
C ILE A 147 58.89 -21.50 16.92
N ALA A 148 58.14 -22.61 16.95
CA ALA A 148 58.70 -23.93 17.25
C ALA A 148 59.76 -24.36 16.22
N ILE A 149 59.52 -24.12 14.93
CA ILE A 149 60.49 -24.38 13.85
C ILE A 149 61.75 -23.52 14.03
N VAL A 150 61.60 -22.22 14.29
CA VAL A 150 62.74 -21.31 14.48
C VAL A 150 63.56 -21.72 15.70
N ALA A 151 62.92 -21.99 16.83
CA ALA A 151 63.58 -22.45 18.05
C ALA A 151 64.35 -23.76 17.79
N TRP A 152 63.75 -24.71 17.06
CA TRP A 152 64.40 -25.96 16.69
C TRP A 152 65.66 -25.74 15.84
N ILE A 153 65.61 -24.85 14.85
CA ILE A 153 66.75 -24.50 13.99
C ILE A 153 67.88 -23.88 14.81
N VAL A 154 67.57 -22.94 15.70
CA VAL A 154 68.56 -22.28 16.57
C VAL A 154 69.24 -23.30 17.49
N TRP A 155 68.46 -24.19 18.11
CA TRP A 155 68.99 -25.22 19.00
C TRP A 155 69.89 -26.21 18.27
N ARG A 156 69.52 -26.60 17.04
CA ARG A 156 70.36 -27.44 16.16
C ARG A 156 71.68 -26.76 15.82
N LYS A 157 71.68 -25.46 15.51
CA LYS A 157 72.91 -24.72 15.22
C LYS A 157 73.82 -24.56 16.43
N LEU A 158 73.26 -24.34 17.63
CA LEU A 158 74.04 -24.27 18.87
C LEU A 158 74.69 -25.62 19.22
N LYS A 159 73.98 -26.73 19.04
CA LYS A 159 74.53 -28.07 19.27
C LYS A 159 75.67 -28.41 18.29
N ALA A 160 75.51 -28.04 17.01
CA ALA A 160 76.57 -28.21 16.01
C ALA A 160 77.82 -27.38 16.35
N LYS A 161 77.67 -26.14 16.84
CA LYS A 161 78.81 -25.32 17.29
C LYS A 161 79.50 -25.87 18.53
N ARG A 162 78.76 -26.47 19.48
CA ARG A 162 79.35 -27.13 20.66
C ARG A 162 80.11 -28.41 20.32
N GLN A 163 79.73 -29.11 19.25
CA GLN A 163 80.45 -30.30 18.76
C GLN A 163 81.64 -29.96 17.85
N ALA A 164 81.74 -28.70 17.41
CA ALA A 164 82.83 -28.20 16.57
C ALA A 164 83.93 -27.44 17.35
N MET A 165 83.94 -27.51 18.68
CA MET A 165 85.10 -27.15 19.50
C MET A 165 85.83 -28.45 19.87
N PRO A 166 86.89 -28.84 19.11
CA PRO A 166 87.74 -29.95 19.48
C PRO A 166 88.56 -29.56 20.71
N GLU A 167 88.82 -30.55 21.55
CA GLU A 167 89.70 -30.51 22.71
C GLU A 167 90.96 -29.67 22.43
N MET A 168 91.25 -28.67 23.28
CA MET A 168 92.60 -28.10 23.34
C MET A 168 93.53 -29.23 23.77
N GLN A 169 94.21 -29.81 22.78
CA GLN A 169 95.18 -30.85 22.99
C GLN A 169 96.32 -30.31 23.86
N LEU A 170 96.55 -31.05 24.94
CA LEU A 170 97.77 -31.06 25.72
C LEU A 170 98.92 -31.45 24.77
N GLU A 171 99.77 -30.50 24.38
CA GLU A 171 101.10 -30.82 23.84
C GLU A 171 102.16 -30.31 24.82
N VAL A 172 102.64 -31.24 25.65
CA VAL A 172 103.99 -31.19 26.21
C VAL A 172 104.82 -32.15 25.37
N PRO A 173 105.97 -31.73 24.84
CA PRO A 173 107.12 -32.58 25.03
C PRO A 173 108.41 -31.85 25.40
N LYS A 174 109.19 -32.59 26.19
CA LYS A 174 110.53 -32.31 26.72
C LYS A 174 111.56 -31.95 25.64
N LYS A 175 112.42 -30.99 25.97
CA LYS A 175 113.84 -31.25 26.27
C LYS A 175 114.35 -30.23 27.29
#